data_AF-A0A4R1QXG8-F1
#
_entry.id   AF-A0A4R1QXG8-F1
#
_cell.length_a   1.000
_cell.length_b   1.000
_cell.length_c   1.000
_cell.angle_alpha   90.00
_cell.angle_beta   90.00
_cell.angle_gamma   90.00
#
_symmetry.space_group_name_H-M   'P 1'
#
loop_
_entity.id
_entity.type
_entity.pdbx_description
1 polymer ?
#
loop_
_entity_poly.entity_id
_entity_poly.type
_entity_poly.pdbx_seq_one_letter_code
_entity_poly.pdbx_strand_id
1 'polypeptide(L)'
;MANTIELAKKYIPMLDEVYKNASLTAKLDGAPELAQQGANANELIVPMLDMQGLGDYDRNSGYASGNVTMTNETVKCNFDRGRMFTVDNMDNAETAGLAFGRLAGEFIRTKVVPELDAFRFASYCGKSGITKKEETLNDGAAVLAALRVAITAMDEAEVPMEDRHLFITPTLDGMIADLDTTKSREILARFASKTLVPQTRFYTAIDQKDGHTGGQEAGGYTKASSGGADLNFMVIHKPALIQFEKHVAPKIVTPEQNQDADAYKYGYRNVGIADVYKNKVKGVYASYKSAG
;
A
#
# COMPACT_ATOMS: atom_id res chain seq x y z
N MET A 1 34.15 -13.12 -17.46
CA MET A 1 33.89 -12.28 -16.27
C MET A 1 33.05 -11.02 -16.54
N ALA A 2 32.64 -10.69 -17.79
CA ALA A 2 31.82 -9.50 -18.07
C ALA A 2 30.28 -9.75 -18.07
N ASN A 3 29.81 -10.99 -18.24
CA ASN A 3 28.39 -11.25 -18.52
C ASN A 3 27.47 -11.26 -17.28
N THR A 4 27.97 -11.60 -16.09
CA THR A 4 27.11 -11.81 -14.90
C THR A 4 26.65 -10.50 -14.25
N ILE A 5 27.47 -9.45 -14.27
CA ILE A 5 27.10 -8.13 -13.73
C ILE A 5 26.14 -7.38 -14.69
N GLU A 6 26.29 -7.54 -16.01
CA GLU A 6 25.32 -7.02 -16.98
C GLU A 6 23.96 -7.74 -16.89
N LEU A 7 23.95 -9.05 -16.67
CA LEU A 7 22.72 -9.81 -16.44
C LEU A 7 22.00 -9.34 -15.17
N ALA A 8 22.70 -9.16 -14.05
CA ALA A 8 22.14 -8.63 -12.81
C ALA A 8 21.49 -7.24 -13.01
N LYS A 9 22.12 -6.34 -13.79
CA LYS A 9 21.54 -5.03 -14.14
C LYS A 9 20.29 -5.13 -15.01
N LYS A 10 20.15 -6.15 -15.85
CA LYS A 10 18.94 -6.41 -16.65
C LYS A 10 17.78 -6.98 -15.83
N TYR A 11 18.07 -7.73 -14.77
CA TYR A 11 17.04 -8.32 -13.93
C TYR A 11 16.36 -7.31 -12.99
N ILE A 12 17.05 -6.25 -12.55
CA ILE A 12 16.47 -5.24 -11.65
C ILE A 12 15.22 -4.57 -12.26
N PRO A 13 15.26 -4.04 -13.51
CA PRO A 13 14.07 -3.49 -14.15
C PRO A 13 12.92 -4.50 -14.30
N MET A 14 13.23 -5.77 -14.59
CA MET A 14 12.22 -6.82 -14.73
C MET A 14 11.59 -7.18 -13.38
N LEU A 15 12.35 -7.16 -12.29
CA LEU A 15 11.83 -7.37 -10.93
C LEU A 15 10.94 -6.20 -10.48
N ASP A 16 11.30 -4.96 -10.82
CA ASP A 16 10.46 -3.78 -10.59
C ASP A 16 9.16 -3.85 -11.40
N GLU A 17 9.20 -4.36 -12.63
CA GLU A 17 8.00 -4.59 -13.44
C GLU A 17 7.11 -5.69 -12.83
N VAL A 18 7.70 -6.79 -12.35
CA VAL A 18 6.97 -7.84 -11.62
C VAL A 18 6.32 -7.27 -10.36
N TYR A 19 7.02 -6.42 -9.63
CA TYR A 19 6.49 -5.75 -8.45
C TYR A 19 5.28 -4.86 -8.80
N LYS A 20 5.42 -3.98 -9.81
CA LYS A 20 4.35 -3.08 -10.27
C LYS A 20 3.12 -3.82 -10.78
N ASN A 21 3.33 -4.94 -11.49
CA ASN A 21 2.23 -5.76 -12.01
C ASN A 21 1.54 -6.61 -10.93
N ALA A 22 2.28 -7.01 -9.89
CA ALA A 22 1.73 -7.84 -8.83
C ALA A 22 1.06 -7.04 -7.71
N SER A 23 1.52 -5.81 -7.43
CA SER A 23 0.98 -4.98 -6.36
C SER A 23 -0.35 -4.34 -6.75
N LEU A 24 -1.34 -4.53 -5.88
CA LEU A 24 -2.66 -3.93 -6.06
C LEU A 24 -2.69 -2.46 -5.63
N THR A 25 -1.72 -2.06 -4.79
CA THR A 25 -1.60 -0.71 -4.23
C THR A 25 -0.59 0.18 -4.94
N ALA A 26 0.21 -0.34 -5.87
CA ALA A 26 1.22 0.45 -6.61
C ALA A 26 0.63 1.67 -7.35
N LYS A 27 -0.62 1.59 -7.81
CA LYS A 27 -1.32 2.74 -8.43
C LYS A 27 -1.52 3.94 -7.49
N LEU A 28 -1.48 3.69 -6.17
CA LEU A 28 -1.63 4.70 -5.13
C LEU A 28 -0.29 5.34 -4.73
N ASP A 29 0.84 4.88 -5.28
CA ASP A 29 2.14 5.48 -5.01
C ASP A 29 2.13 6.98 -5.37
N GLY A 30 2.58 7.80 -4.41
CA GLY A 30 2.71 9.23 -4.58
C GLY A 30 3.85 9.58 -5.52
N ALA A 31 3.81 10.78 -6.12
CA ALA A 31 4.89 11.26 -6.97
C ALA A 31 6.18 11.44 -6.14
N PRO A 32 7.28 10.70 -6.41
CA PRO A 32 8.47 10.70 -5.57
C PRO A 32 9.16 12.08 -5.47
N GLU A 33 8.84 13.00 -6.39
CA GLU A 33 9.32 14.38 -6.39
C GLU A 33 8.76 15.23 -5.23
N LEU A 34 7.61 14.84 -4.66
CA LEU A 34 6.93 15.57 -3.59
C LEU A 34 7.40 15.18 -2.18
N ALA A 35 8.17 14.10 -2.05
CA ALA A 35 8.69 13.62 -0.78
C ALA A 35 10.22 13.71 -0.80
N GLN A 36 10.77 14.73 -0.14
CA GLN A 36 12.21 14.90 -0.04
C GLN A 36 12.75 13.89 0.99
N GLN A 37 13.82 13.16 0.64
CA GLN A 37 14.49 12.29 1.60
C GLN A 37 14.96 13.13 2.80
N GLY A 38 14.45 12.82 3.99
CA GLY A 38 14.89 13.47 5.22
C GLY A 38 16.35 13.15 5.52
N ALA A 39 16.97 13.95 6.39
CA ALA A 39 18.38 13.84 6.75
C ALA A 39 18.78 12.47 7.30
N ASN A 40 17.83 11.68 7.83
CA ASN A 40 18.05 10.32 8.32
C ASN A 40 17.49 9.25 7.38
N ALA A 41 18.11 8.06 7.40
CA ALA A 41 17.72 6.91 6.56
C ALA A 41 16.24 6.52 6.67
N ASN A 42 15.58 6.82 7.79
CA ASN A 42 14.19 6.41 8.07
C ASN A 42 13.16 7.55 7.99
N GLU A 43 13.52 8.71 7.42
CA GLU A 43 12.65 9.90 7.45
C GLU A 43 12.35 10.41 6.03
N LEU A 44 11.10 10.84 5.83
CA LEU A 44 10.62 11.54 4.65
C LEU A 44 10.04 12.88 5.12
N ILE A 45 10.45 13.97 4.47
CA ILE A 45 9.91 15.30 4.76
C ILE A 45 8.70 15.47 3.85
N VAL A 46 7.53 15.65 4.46
CA VAL A 46 6.28 15.87 3.75
C VAL A 46 5.77 17.28 4.07
N PRO A 47 5.59 18.15 3.06
CA PRO A 47 5.04 19.48 3.26
C PRO A 47 3.54 19.39 3.59
N MET A 48 3.14 19.94 4.73
CA MET A 48 1.74 20.10 5.12
C MET A 48 1.35 21.57 4.97
N LEU A 49 0.33 21.81 4.15
CA LEU A 49 -0.28 23.13 3.98
C LEU A 49 -1.54 23.21 4.83
N ASP A 50 -1.60 24.22 5.70
CA ASP A 50 -2.83 24.64 6.37
C ASP A 50 -3.12 26.10 6.02
N MET A 51 -4.39 26.39 5.69
CA MET A 51 -4.85 27.71 5.25
C MET A 51 -6.10 28.12 6.01
N GLN A 52 -6.12 29.36 6.48
CA GLN A 52 -7.30 29.91 7.14
C GLN A 52 -8.37 30.32 6.12
N GLY A 53 -9.64 30.17 6.52
CA GLY A 53 -10.80 30.57 5.72
C GLY A 53 -10.97 32.10 5.62
N LEU A 54 -11.99 32.51 4.87
CA LEU A 54 -12.34 33.92 4.74
C LEU A 54 -12.79 34.50 6.09
N GLY A 55 -12.32 35.70 6.40
CA GLY A 55 -12.86 36.52 7.48
C GLY A 55 -13.79 37.61 6.95
N ASP A 56 -14.63 38.15 7.82
CA ASP A 56 -15.52 39.26 7.48
C ASP A 56 -14.71 40.49 7.04
N TYR A 57 -15.16 41.12 5.96
CA TYR A 57 -14.53 42.33 5.43
C TYR A 57 -15.13 43.56 6.11
N ASP A 58 -14.28 44.34 6.77
CA ASP A 58 -14.67 45.62 7.37
C ASP A 58 -14.35 46.75 6.38
N ARG A 59 -15.32 47.64 6.10
CA ARG A 59 -15.13 48.75 5.15
C ARG A 59 -14.16 49.82 5.66
N ASN A 60 -13.91 49.89 6.97
CA ASN A 60 -12.97 50.81 7.59
C ASN A 60 -11.59 50.19 7.83
N SER A 61 -11.51 48.92 8.24
CA SER A 61 -10.24 48.24 8.56
C SER A 61 -9.75 47.23 7.52
N GLY A 62 -10.54 46.93 6.49
CA GLY A 62 -10.15 46.09 5.36
C GLY A 62 -10.33 44.58 5.59
N TYR A 63 -9.49 43.78 4.93
CA TYR A 63 -9.52 42.31 5.03
C TYR A 63 -8.94 41.83 6.38
N ALA A 64 -9.58 40.83 6.98
CA ALA A 64 -8.97 40.08 8.07
C ALA A 64 -7.69 39.37 7.58
N SER A 65 -6.58 39.54 8.30
CA SER A 65 -5.31 38.89 7.96
C SER A 65 -5.42 37.38 8.11
N GLY A 66 -5.37 36.66 7.00
CA GLY A 66 -5.24 35.20 6.98
C GLY A 66 -3.79 34.76 7.11
N ASN A 67 -3.55 33.66 7.83
CA ASN A 67 -2.24 33.01 7.89
C ASN A 67 -2.23 31.73 7.03
N VAL A 68 -1.09 31.46 6.39
CA VAL A 68 -0.81 30.21 5.70
C VAL A 68 0.42 29.59 6.36
N THR A 69 0.24 28.46 7.01
CA THR A 69 1.33 27.71 7.63
C THR A 69 1.68 26.51 6.75
N MET A 70 2.87 26.55 6.14
CA MET A 70 3.49 25.39 5.52
C MET A 70 4.46 24.77 6.53
N THR A 71 4.13 23.62 7.08
CA THR A 71 5.00 22.88 8.01
C THR A 71 5.56 21.64 7.32
N ASN A 72 6.89 21.51 7.33
CA ASN A 72 7.57 20.31 6.85
C ASN A 72 7.60 19.29 8.00
N GLU A 73 6.64 18.36 8.02
CA GLU A 73 6.61 17.31 9.04
C GLU A 73 7.52 16.16 8.60
N THR A 74 8.43 15.76 9.50
CA THR A 74 9.28 14.59 9.30
C THR A 74 8.49 13.35 9.64
N VAL A 75 8.10 12.57 8.63
CA VAL A 75 7.36 11.32 8.83
C VAL A 75 8.32 10.14 8.76
N LYS A 76 8.26 9.27 9.77
CA LYS A 76 9.10 8.08 9.86
C LYS A 76 8.56 6.97 8.96
N CYS A 77 9.45 6.27 8.26
CA CYS A 77 9.10 5.07 7.49
C CYS A 77 8.54 4.02 8.45
N ASN A 78 7.33 3.53 8.17
CA ASN A 78 6.62 2.54 8.99
C ASN A 78 6.72 1.11 8.44
N PHE A 79 7.38 0.95 7.28
CA PHE A 79 7.73 -0.33 6.71
C PHE A 79 9.24 -0.41 6.50
N ASP A 80 9.91 -1.34 7.17
CA ASP A 80 11.34 -1.65 6.98
C ASP A 80 11.54 -3.15 7.18
N ARG A 81 11.53 -3.90 6.08
CA ARG A 81 11.57 -5.36 6.14
C ARG A 81 12.45 -5.91 5.03
N GLY A 82 13.15 -6.99 5.33
CA GLY A 82 14.00 -7.64 4.37
C GLY A 82 14.32 -9.08 4.71
N ARG A 83 14.77 -9.82 3.69
CA ARG A 83 15.22 -11.21 3.83
C ARG A 83 16.38 -11.47 2.89
N MET A 84 17.31 -12.29 3.34
CA MET A 84 18.42 -12.76 2.53
C MET A 84 18.25 -14.24 2.21
N PHE A 85 18.46 -14.59 0.94
CA PHE A 85 18.48 -15.95 0.43
C PHE A 85 19.88 -16.27 -0.11
N THR A 86 20.28 -17.52 0.01
CA THR A 86 21.55 -18.03 -0.53
C THR A 86 21.25 -19.15 -1.52
N VAL A 87 21.87 -19.10 -2.69
CA VAL A 87 21.77 -20.14 -3.73
C VAL A 87 23.17 -20.54 -4.11
N ASP A 88 23.47 -21.83 -4.07
CA ASP A 88 24.80 -22.34 -4.41
C ASP A 88 25.20 -22.00 -5.86
N ASN A 89 26.50 -21.79 -6.09
CA ASN A 89 27.03 -21.43 -7.40
C ASN A 89 26.87 -22.58 -8.42
N MET A 90 27.07 -23.84 -8.01
CA MET A 90 26.91 -24.99 -8.89
C MET A 90 25.44 -25.17 -9.30
N ASP A 91 24.49 -25.06 -8.36
CA ASP A 91 23.05 -25.16 -8.65
C ASP A 91 22.59 -24.06 -9.62
N ASN A 92 23.09 -22.83 -9.45
CA ASN A 92 22.73 -21.72 -10.33
C ASN A 92 23.38 -21.85 -11.72
N ALA A 93 24.58 -22.42 -11.80
CA ALA A 93 25.25 -22.72 -13.07
C ALA A 93 24.54 -23.87 -13.83
N GLU A 94 24.11 -24.92 -13.13
CA GLU A 94 23.32 -26.03 -13.70
C GLU A 94 21.94 -25.57 -14.19
N THR A 95 21.36 -24.53 -13.58
CA THR A 95 20.07 -23.96 -13.98
C THR A 95 20.20 -22.74 -14.92
N ALA A 96 21.37 -22.52 -15.53
CA ALA A 96 21.66 -21.43 -16.47
C ALA A 96 21.32 -20.01 -15.96
N GLY A 97 21.45 -19.75 -14.66
CA GLY A 97 21.14 -18.45 -14.05
C GLY A 97 19.63 -18.13 -13.97
N LEU A 98 18.76 -19.05 -14.38
CA LEU A 98 17.30 -18.86 -14.42
C LEU A 98 16.65 -19.09 -13.05
N ALA A 99 17.22 -19.98 -12.25
CA ALA A 99 16.73 -20.28 -10.89
C ALA A 99 16.72 -19.02 -10.02
N PHE A 100 17.79 -18.23 -10.08
CA PHE A 100 17.93 -17.02 -9.28
C PHE A 100 16.89 -15.94 -9.62
N GLY A 101 16.73 -15.61 -10.91
CA GLY A 101 15.77 -14.60 -11.35
C GLY A 101 14.31 -15.01 -11.10
N ARG A 102 13.98 -16.29 -11.32
CA ARG A 102 12.64 -16.83 -11.03
C ARG A 102 12.34 -16.89 -9.54
N LEU A 103 13.31 -17.28 -8.71
CA LEU A 103 13.13 -17.32 -7.25
C LEU A 103 12.94 -15.90 -6.68
N ALA A 104 13.75 -14.93 -7.12
CA ALA A 104 13.59 -13.54 -6.73
C ALA A 104 12.22 -12.97 -7.15
N GLY A 105 11.81 -13.22 -8.40
CA GLY A 105 10.50 -12.79 -8.91
C GLY A 105 9.32 -13.44 -8.18
N GLU A 106 9.39 -14.75 -7.92
CA GLU A 106 8.37 -15.47 -7.16
C GLU A 106 8.33 -15.03 -5.69
N PHE A 107 9.48 -14.76 -5.06
CA PHE A 107 9.52 -14.23 -3.70
C PHE A 107 8.83 -12.86 -3.61
N ILE A 108 9.11 -11.95 -4.57
CA ILE A 108 8.44 -10.65 -4.62
C ILE A 108 6.94 -10.84 -4.81
N ARG A 109 6.52 -11.65 -5.77
CA ARG A 109 5.12 -11.87 -6.13
C ARG A 109 4.29 -12.56 -5.04
N THR A 110 4.87 -13.55 -4.36
CA THR A 110 4.13 -14.42 -3.44
C THR A 110 4.28 -14.06 -1.97
N LYS A 111 5.34 -13.33 -1.59
CA LYS A 111 5.61 -12.96 -0.20
C LYS A 111 5.64 -11.44 0.02
N VAL A 112 6.50 -10.73 -0.71
CA VAL A 112 6.71 -9.28 -0.48
C VAL A 112 5.45 -8.47 -0.79
N VAL A 113 4.91 -8.64 -2.00
CA VAL A 113 3.76 -7.86 -2.47
C VAL A 113 2.50 -8.10 -1.62
N PRO A 114 2.07 -9.35 -1.34
CA PRO A 114 0.95 -9.60 -0.45
C PRO A 114 1.10 -8.96 0.94
N GLU A 115 2.30 -9.03 1.52
CA GLU A 115 2.59 -8.47 2.84
C GLU A 115 2.54 -6.95 2.83
N LEU A 116 3.12 -6.31 1.80
CA LEU A 116 3.10 -4.87 1.66
C LEU A 116 1.68 -4.32 1.40
N ASP A 117 0.90 -4.97 0.53
CA ASP A 117 -0.49 -4.58 0.26
C ASP A 117 -1.33 -4.70 1.56
N ALA A 118 -1.19 -5.82 2.29
CA ALA A 118 -1.90 -6.02 3.55
C ALA A 118 -1.51 -4.99 4.62
N PHE A 119 -0.21 -4.66 4.71
CA PHE A 119 0.29 -3.63 5.61
C PHE A 119 -0.27 -2.25 5.27
N ARG A 120 -0.33 -1.90 3.99
CA ARG A 120 -0.90 -0.63 3.51
C ARG A 120 -2.36 -0.50 3.90
N PHE A 121 -3.18 -1.51 3.56
CA PHE A 121 -4.61 -1.49 3.92
C PHE A 121 -4.83 -1.43 5.43
N ALA A 122 -4.09 -2.21 6.21
CA ALA A 122 -4.16 -2.17 7.67
C ALA A 122 -3.73 -0.80 8.24
N SER A 123 -2.68 -0.18 7.69
CA SER A 123 -2.20 1.13 8.14
C SER A 123 -3.20 2.25 7.84
N TYR A 124 -3.80 2.24 6.65
CA TYR A 124 -4.86 3.20 6.29
C TYR A 124 -6.10 3.00 7.15
N CYS A 125 -6.49 1.75 7.40
CA CYS A 125 -7.61 1.44 8.28
C CYS A 125 -7.28 1.79 9.74
N GLY A 126 -6.03 1.67 10.18
CA GLY A 126 -5.60 1.95 11.55
C GLY A 126 -5.62 3.43 11.92
N LYS A 127 -5.62 4.34 10.93
CA LYS A 127 -5.54 5.79 11.19
C LYS A 127 -6.76 6.32 11.94
N SER A 128 -6.53 7.23 12.88
CA SER A 128 -7.59 7.92 13.62
C SER A 128 -8.33 8.91 12.70
N GLY A 129 -9.66 8.96 12.83
CA GLY A 129 -10.50 9.92 12.10
C GLY A 129 -10.96 9.47 10.70
N ILE A 130 -10.57 8.29 10.23
CA ILE A 130 -11.16 7.72 9.01
C ILE A 130 -12.59 7.22 9.25
N THR A 131 -13.42 7.22 8.20
CA THR A 131 -14.77 6.68 8.30
C THR A 131 -14.71 5.15 8.22
N LYS A 132 -15.00 4.49 9.33
CA LYS A 132 -15.10 3.03 9.42
C LYS A 132 -16.53 2.63 9.66
N LYS A 133 -17.01 1.62 8.94
CA LYS A 133 -18.35 1.07 9.15
C LYS A 133 -18.27 -0.44 9.30
N GLU A 134 -18.81 -0.92 10.42
CA GLU A 134 -18.95 -2.33 10.68
C GLU A 134 -20.23 -2.84 10.01
N GLU A 135 -20.09 -3.73 9.03
CA GLU A 135 -21.22 -4.29 8.29
C GLU A 135 -20.92 -5.72 7.85
N THR A 136 -21.92 -6.59 7.97
CA THR A 136 -21.87 -7.94 7.38
C THR A 136 -22.69 -7.93 6.10
N LEU A 137 -22.00 -7.95 4.96
CA LEU A 137 -22.61 -7.89 3.64
C LEU A 137 -22.85 -9.31 3.11
N ASN A 138 -24.12 -9.73 3.09
CA ASN A 138 -24.52 -11.08 2.69
C ASN A 138 -25.14 -11.15 1.28
N ASP A 139 -25.44 -10.00 0.67
CA ASP A 139 -26.14 -9.92 -0.62
C ASP A 139 -25.63 -8.72 -1.46
N GLY A 140 -25.67 -8.85 -2.79
CA GLY A 140 -25.17 -7.84 -3.74
C GLY A 140 -25.89 -6.50 -3.61
N ALA A 141 -27.20 -6.51 -3.29
CA ALA A 141 -27.96 -5.30 -3.04
C ALA A 141 -27.45 -4.54 -1.80
N ALA A 142 -27.08 -5.26 -0.74
CA ALA A 142 -26.49 -4.67 0.47
C ALA A 142 -25.12 -4.06 0.18
N VAL A 143 -24.30 -4.72 -0.67
CA VAL A 143 -23.00 -4.18 -1.09
C VAL A 143 -23.16 -2.88 -1.87
N LEU A 144 -24.10 -2.80 -2.81
CA LEU A 144 -24.36 -1.57 -3.56
C LEU A 144 -24.88 -0.44 -2.67
N ALA A 145 -25.74 -0.75 -1.69
CA ALA A 145 -26.20 0.23 -0.72
C ALA A 145 -25.04 0.76 0.13
N ALA A 146 -24.15 -0.12 0.60
CA ALA A 146 -22.98 0.25 1.37
C ALA A 146 -21.99 1.10 0.55
N LEU A 147 -21.75 0.76 -0.73
CA LEU A 147 -20.92 1.56 -1.64
C LEU A 147 -21.52 2.95 -1.87
N ARG A 148 -22.85 3.05 -2.01
CA ARG A 148 -23.53 4.34 -2.14
C ARG A 148 -23.36 5.19 -0.88
N VAL A 149 -23.51 4.60 0.31
CA VAL A 149 -23.28 5.30 1.59
C VAL A 149 -21.83 5.79 1.67
N ALA A 150 -20.85 4.99 1.24
CA ALA A 150 -19.46 5.40 1.20
C ALA A 150 -19.21 6.59 0.26
N ILE A 151 -19.78 6.56 -0.95
CA ILE A 151 -19.68 7.66 -1.91
C ILE A 151 -20.33 8.92 -1.33
N THR A 152 -21.55 8.83 -0.81
CA THR A 152 -22.25 9.98 -0.21
C THR A 152 -21.48 10.53 0.99
N ALA A 153 -20.92 9.69 1.86
CA ALA A 153 -20.11 10.16 2.97
C ALA A 153 -18.86 10.93 2.51
N MET A 154 -18.23 10.51 1.39
CA MET A 154 -17.12 11.24 0.79
C MET A 154 -17.55 12.52 0.07
N ASP A 155 -18.72 12.53 -0.58
CA ASP A 155 -19.29 13.70 -1.24
C ASP A 155 -19.67 14.79 -0.23
N GLU A 156 -20.35 14.42 0.87
CA GLU A 156 -20.68 15.31 2.00
C GLU A 156 -19.43 15.81 2.75
N ALA A 157 -18.32 15.11 2.60
CA ALA A 157 -17.02 15.51 3.14
C ALA A 157 -16.22 16.40 2.17
N GLU A 158 -16.80 16.81 1.05
CA GLU A 158 -16.18 17.61 -0.02
C GLU A 158 -14.88 16.98 -0.57
N VAL A 159 -14.76 15.66 -0.49
CA VAL A 159 -13.63 14.94 -1.13
C VAL A 159 -13.85 14.99 -2.64
N PRO A 160 -12.85 15.31 -3.47
CA PRO A 160 -12.99 15.27 -4.92
C PRO A 160 -13.45 13.89 -5.42
N MET A 161 -14.26 13.88 -6.48
CA MET A 161 -14.72 12.64 -7.13
C MET A 161 -13.63 11.99 -7.99
N GLU A 162 -12.68 12.81 -8.47
CA GLU A 162 -11.51 12.37 -9.23
C GLU A 162 -10.61 11.49 -8.35
N ASP A 163 -9.94 10.48 -8.93
CA ASP A 163 -9.01 9.58 -8.23
C ASP A 163 -9.53 8.83 -6.98
N ARG A 164 -10.84 8.57 -6.92
CA ARG A 164 -11.41 7.61 -5.96
C ARG A 164 -11.25 6.19 -6.46
N HIS A 165 -10.42 5.41 -5.78
CA HIS A 165 -10.17 4.00 -6.10
C HIS A 165 -10.92 3.08 -5.16
N LEU A 166 -11.70 2.15 -5.72
CA LEU A 166 -12.40 1.10 -4.98
C LEU A 166 -11.55 -0.17 -4.91
N PHE A 167 -11.39 -0.70 -3.70
CA PHE A 167 -10.83 -2.00 -3.40
C PHE A 167 -11.92 -2.88 -2.79
N ILE A 168 -12.20 -4.02 -3.40
CA ILE A 168 -13.29 -4.92 -2.99
C ILE A 168 -12.84 -6.37 -3.05
N THR A 169 -13.41 -7.23 -2.20
CA THR A 169 -13.15 -8.67 -2.28
C THR A 169 -13.82 -9.31 -3.52
N PRO A 170 -13.18 -10.29 -4.18
CA PRO A 170 -13.75 -10.97 -5.34
C PRO A 170 -15.13 -11.57 -5.08
N THR A 171 -15.37 -12.05 -3.87
CA THR A 171 -16.66 -12.63 -3.45
C THR A 171 -17.79 -11.61 -3.51
N LEU A 172 -17.55 -10.38 -3.01
CA LEU A 172 -18.55 -9.33 -3.04
C LEU A 172 -18.72 -8.74 -4.45
N ASP A 173 -17.65 -8.68 -5.24
CA ASP A 173 -17.73 -8.26 -6.64
C ASP A 173 -18.58 -9.23 -7.49
N GLY A 174 -18.42 -10.54 -7.27
CA GLY A 174 -19.27 -11.57 -7.90
C GLY A 174 -20.75 -11.36 -7.57
N MET A 175 -21.07 -11.12 -6.29
CA MET A 175 -22.45 -10.84 -5.85
C MET A 175 -23.04 -9.56 -6.48
N ILE A 176 -22.21 -8.54 -6.75
CA ILE A 176 -22.65 -7.34 -7.48
C ILE A 176 -22.91 -7.67 -8.96
N ALA A 177 -22.06 -8.48 -9.58
CA ALA A 177 -22.19 -8.87 -10.98
C ALA A 177 -23.43 -9.71 -11.26
N ASP A 178 -23.86 -10.52 -10.28
CA ASP A 178 -25.10 -11.30 -10.35
C ASP A 178 -26.37 -10.45 -10.18
N LEU A 179 -26.23 -9.20 -9.71
CA LEU A 179 -27.33 -8.24 -9.55
C LEU A 179 -27.49 -7.33 -10.78
N ASP A 180 -28.72 -6.86 -10.98
CA ASP A 180 -29.15 -5.93 -12.06
C ASP A 180 -28.05 -4.96 -12.54
N THR A 181 -27.56 -5.21 -13.75
CA THR A 181 -26.32 -4.62 -14.28
C THR A 181 -26.39 -3.12 -14.53
N THR A 182 -27.58 -2.51 -14.53
CA THR A 182 -27.74 -1.08 -14.85
C THR A 182 -27.43 -0.20 -13.64
N LYS A 183 -28.00 -0.53 -12.47
CA LYS A 183 -27.79 0.22 -11.22
C LYS A 183 -26.37 0.04 -10.68
N SER A 184 -25.82 -1.17 -10.82
CA SER A 184 -24.44 -1.46 -10.41
C SER A 184 -23.43 -0.70 -11.27
N ARG A 185 -23.65 -0.61 -12.60
CA ARG A 185 -22.77 0.15 -13.51
C ARG A 185 -22.72 1.64 -13.20
N GLU A 186 -23.84 2.28 -12.90
CA GLU A 186 -23.85 3.72 -12.57
C GLU A 186 -23.11 4.05 -11.28
N ILE A 187 -23.24 3.22 -10.25
CA ILE A 187 -22.53 3.41 -8.97
C ILE A 187 -21.03 3.14 -9.17
N LEU A 188 -20.68 2.09 -9.91
CA LEU A 188 -19.28 1.73 -10.16
C LEU A 188 -18.56 2.75 -11.05
N ALA A 189 -19.28 3.40 -11.98
CA ALA A 189 -18.74 4.46 -12.84
C ALA A 189 -18.29 5.72 -12.09
N ARG A 190 -18.72 5.89 -10.83
CA ARG A 190 -18.25 6.99 -9.96
C ARG A 190 -16.85 6.77 -9.39
N PHE A 191 -16.30 5.57 -9.52
CA PHE A 191 -14.93 5.28 -9.10
C PHE A 191 -13.98 5.34 -10.29
N ALA A 192 -12.80 5.92 -10.09
CA ALA A 192 -11.74 5.99 -11.10
C ALA A 192 -11.18 4.60 -11.45
N SER A 193 -11.17 3.67 -10.48
CA SER A 193 -10.79 2.27 -10.74
C SER A 193 -11.41 1.33 -9.73
N LYS A 194 -11.66 0.09 -10.16
CA LYS A 194 -12.00 -1.04 -9.29
C LYS A 194 -10.84 -2.04 -9.25
N THR A 195 -10.44 -2.49 -8.05
CA THR A 195 -9.43 -3.53 -7.89
C THR A 195 -9.90 -4.60 -6.93
N LEU A 196 -9.72 -5.85 -7.34
CA LEU A 196 -10.09 -7.03 -6.57
C LEU A 196 -8.95 -7.41 -5.63
N VAL A 197 -9.23 -7.43 -4.33
CA VAL A 197 -8.24 -7.77 -3.30
C VAL A 197 -8.65 -9.09 -2.63
N PRO A 198 -7.82 -10.14 -2.69
CA PRO A 198 -8.09 -11.38 -1.96
C PRO A 198 -8.25 -11.12 -0.45
N GLN A 199 -9.20 -11.80 0.20
CA GLN A 199 -9.44 -11.65 1.64
C GLN A 199 -8.18 -11.88 2.49
N THR A 200 -7.28 -12.75 2.04
CA THR A 200 -6.01 -13.05 2.70
C THR A 200 -5.06 -11.85 2.80
N ARG A 201 -5.31 -10.78 2.05
CA ARG A 201 -4.53 -9.52 2.10
C ARG A 201 -5.34 -8.35 2.69
N PHE A 202 -6.58 -8.58 3.10
CA PHE A 202 -7.55 -7.51 3.32
C PHE A 202 -8.10 -7.53 4.74
N TYR A 203 -7.30 -7.00 5.68
CA TYR A 203 -7.60 -6.96 7.10
C TYR A 203 -7.49 -5.54 7.66
N THR A 204 -8.27 -5.24 8.70
CA THR A 204 -8.21 -3.93 9.40
C THR A 204 -6.92 -3.74 10.19
N ALA A 205 -6.33 -4.83 10.67
CA ALA A 205 -5.06 -4.87 11.39
C ALA A 205 -4.34 -6.20 11.11
N ILE A 206 -3.01 -6.15 11.03
CA ILE A 206 -2.16 -7.32 10.79
C ILE A 206 -1.03 -7.40 11.82
N ASP A 207 -0.68 -8.62 12.21
CA ASP A 207 0.53 -8.93 12.97
C ASP A 207 1.62 -9.36 11.99
N GLN A 208 2.74 -8.63 11.97
CA GLN A 208 3.88 -8.94 11.12
C GLN A 208 4.91 -9.76 11.89
N LYS A 209 5.23 -10.94 11.38
CA LYS A 209 6.18 -11.86 12.00
C LYS A 209 7.61 -11.38 11.83
N ASP A 210 8.41 -11.39 12.88
CA ASP A 210 9.76 -10.79 12.85
C ASP A 210 10.81 -11.61 12.08
N GLY A 211 10.54 -12.91 11.83
CA GLY A 211 11.49 -13.80 11.14
C GLY A 211 12.61 -14.36 12.04
N HIS A 212 12.58 -14.09 13.35
CA HIS A 212 13.64 -14.45 14.29
C HIS A 212 13.14 -15.15 15.56
N THR A 213 11.97 -14.76 16.08
CA THR A 213 11.38 -15.36 17.28
C THR A 213 10.82 -16.74 16.96
N GLY A 214 10.92 -17.68 17.91
CA GLY A 214 10.41 -19.04 17.76
C GLY A 214 8.93 -19.07 17.36
N GLY A 215 8.60 -19.74 16.25
CA GLY A 215 7.25 -19.76 15.64
C GLY A 215 6.95 -18.62 14.67
N GLN A 216 7.88 -17.67 14.52
CA GLN A 216 7.82 -16.54 13.59
C GLN A 216 8.90 -16.59 12.50
N GLU A 217 9.74 -17.64 12.45
CA GLU A 217 10.91 -17.74 11.54
C GLU A 217 10.52 -17.76 10.05
N ALA A 218 9.30 -18.18 9.75
CA ALA A 218 8.76 -18.13 8.39
C ALA A 218 8.59 -16.69 7.87
N GLY A 219 8.53 -15.69 8.75
CA GLY A 219 8.21 -14.30 8.38
C GLY A 219 6.80 -14.17 7.82
N GLY A 220 6.52 -13.04 7.15
CA GLY A 220 5.20 -12.72 6.61
C GLY A 220 4.27 -12.07 7.63
N TYR A 221 2.97 -12.16 7.38
CA TYR A 221 1.94 -11.53 8.19
C TYR A 221 0.77 -12.48 8.47
N THR A 222 0.05 -12.20 9.54
CA THR A 222 -1.23 -12.81 9.89
C THR A 222 -2.23 -11.73 10.25
N LYS A 223 -3.53 -12.03 10.16
CA LYS A 223 -4.57 -11.18 10.72
C LYS A 223 -4.27 -10.92 12.20
N ALA A 224 -4.36 -9.66 12.63
CA ALA A 224 -4.04 -9.33 14.01
C ALA A 224 -5.02 -10.02 14.96
N SER A 225 -4.48 -10.60 16.03
CA SER A 225 -5.28 -11.27 17.07
C SER A 225 -6.20 -10.30 17.82
N SER A 226 -5.81 -9.02 17.91
CA SER A 226 -6.60 -7.94 18.51
C SER A 226 -6.88 -6.86 17.46
N GLY A 227 -8.16 -6.49 17.30
CA GLY A 227 -8.59 -5.45 16.34
C GLY A 227 -8.47 -5.83 14.86
N GLY A 228 -8.07 -7.06 14.56
CA GLY A 228 -8.07 -7.62 13.22
C GLY A 228 -9.46 -8.12 12.83
N ALA A 229 -10.04 -7.49 11.82
CA ALA A 229 -11.30 -7.86 11.21
C ALA A 229 -11.11 -7.98 9.69
N ASP A 230 -12.02 -8.71 9.05
CA ASP A 230 -12.02 -8.89 7.60
C ASP A 230 -12.58 -7.63 6.95
N LEU A 231 -11.81 -6.98 6.08
CA LEU A 231 -12.32 -5.87 5.30
C LEU A 231 -13.24 -6.38 4.18
N ASN A 232 -14.37 -5.71 3.99
CA ASN A 232 -15.31 -5.98 2.89
C ASN A 232 -14.89 -5.22 1.63
N PHE A 233 -14.79 -3.90 1.77
CA PHE A 233 -14.31 -2.98 0.74
C PHE A 233 -13.69 -1.74 1.37
N MET A 234 -12.87 -1.04 0.59
CA MET A 234 -12.21 0.20 0.98
C MET A 234 -12.23 1.16 -0.21
N VAL A 235 -12.63 2.40 0.03
CA VAL A 235 -12.56 3.48 -0.95
C VAL A 235 -11.47 4.43 -0.52
N ILE A 236 -10.54 4.69 -1.43
CA ILE A 236 -9.35 5.50 -1.17
C ILE A 236 -9.26 6.59 -2.23
N HIS A 237 -9.24 7.85 -1.80
CA HIS A 237 -8.88 8.98 -2.64
C HIS A 237 -7.35 9.12 -2.63
N LYS A 238 -6.69 8.91 -3.78
CA LYS A 238 -5.22 8.87 -3.87
C LYS A 238 -4.52 10.09 -3.23
N PRO A 239 -4.96 11.35 -3.44
CA PRO A 239 -4.36 12.52 -2.81
C PRO A 239 -4.47 12.61 -1.28
N ALA A 240 -5.22 11.71 -0.63
CA ALA A 240 -5.30 11.62 0.83
C ALA A 240 -4.18 10.76 1.42
N LEU A 241 -3.50 9.95 0.61
CA LEU A 241 -2.46 9.03 1.08
C LEU A 241 -1.06 9.64 1.06
N ILE A 242 -0.26 9.21 2.04
CA ILE A 242 1.18 9.35 2.11
C ILE A 242 1.75 7.95 1.85
N GLN A 243 1.94 7.61 0.59
CA GLN A 243 2.48 6.32 0.16
C GLN A 243 3.77 6.57 -0.65
N PHE A 244 4.92 6.24 -0.08
CA PHE A 244 6.22 6.39 -0.74
C PHE A 244 7.13 5.21 -0.41
N GLU A 245 7.89 4.76 -1.41
CA GLU A 245 8.95 3.77 -1.25
C GLU A 245 10.28 4.49 -1.32
N LYS A 246 11.03 4.49 -0.21
CA LYS A 246 12.32 5.19 -0.10
C LYS A 246 13.45 4.32 -0.64
N HIS A 247 13.38 3.01 -0.41
CA HIS A 247 14.42 2.08 -0.80
C HIS A 247 13.83 0.72 -1.13
N VAL A 248 13.83 0.38 -2.41
CA VAL A 248 13.63 -0.98 -2.91
C VAL A 248 14.92 -1.36 -3.62
N ALA A 249 15.82 -2.03 -2.90
CA ALA A 249 17.09 -2.44 -3.47
C ALA A 249 17.30 -3.95 -3.32
N PRO A 250 17.18 -4.71 -4.42
CA PRO A 250 17.72 -6.06 -4.46
C PRO A 250 19.25 -5.98 -4.41
N LYS A 251 19.85 -6.54 -3.35
CA LYS A 251 21.29 -6.72 -3.20
C LYS A 251 21.67 -8.11 -3.69
N ILE A 252 22.46 -8.17 -4.75
CA ILE A 252 23.02 -9.42 -5.29
C ILE A 252 24.50 -9.46 -4.93
N VAL A 253 24.93 -10.49 -4.20
CA VAL A 253 26.34 -10.78 -3.93
C VAL A 253 26.74 -11.99 -4.75
N THR A 254 27.77 -11.85 -5.58
CA THR A 254 28.31 -12.96 -6.37
C THR A 254 29.13 -13.90 -5.50
N PRO A 255 29.30 -15.17 -5.89
CA PRO A 255 30.09 -16.14 -5.13
C PRO A 255 31.53 -15.65 -4.88
N GLU A 256 32.16 -15.02 -5.87
CA GLU A 256 33.52 -14.43 -5.75
C GLU A 256 33.62 -13.35 -4.66
N GLN A 257 32.50 -12.67 -4.35
CA GLN A 257 32.41 -11.64 -3.32
C GLN A 257 31.83 -12.16 -2.00
N ASN A 258 31.32 -13.39 -1.99
CA ASN A 258 30.75 -14.02 -0.81
C ASN A 258 31.87 -14.68 0.00
N GLN A 259 32.33 -13.98 1.03
CA GLN A 259 33.42 -14.44 1.89
C GLN A 259 33.07 -15.69 2.72
N ASP A 260 31.78 -16.01 2.85
CA ASP A 260 31.30 -17.09 3.72
C ASP A 260 31.05 -18.41 2.97
N ALA A 261 30.82 -18.38 1.65
CA ALA A 261 30.48 -19.56 0.86
C ALA A 261 30.62 -19.31 -0.67
N ASP A 262 30.86 -20.37 -1.45
CA ASP A 262 30.78 -20.34 -2.93
C ASP A 262 29.31 -20.34 -3.40
N ALA A 263 28.58 -19.28 -3.04
CA ALA A 263 27.13 -19.16 -3.28
C ALA A 263 26.73 -17.72 -3.61
N TYR A 264 25.72 -17.56 -4.45
CA TYR A 264 25.04 -16.28 -4.68
C TYR A 264 24.19 -15.92 -3.46
N LYS A 265 24.25 -14.67 -3.01
CA LYS A 265 23.32 -14.14 -2.00
C LYS A 265 22.37 -13.11 -2.62
N TYR A 266 21.08 -13.27 -2.38
CA TYR A 266 20.03 -12.31 -2.73
C TYR A 266 19.44 -11.70 -1.47
N GLY A 267 19.76 -10.45 -1.18
CA GLY A 267 19.08 -9.65 -0.16
C GLY A 267 17.99 -8.81 -0.80
N TYR A 268 16.78 -8.86 -0.26
CA TYR A 268 15.73 -7.91 -0.60
C TYR A 268 15.38 -7.11 0.65
N ARG A 269 15.40 -5.77 0.57
CA ARG A 269 14.94 -4.87 1.63
C ARG A 269 14.02 -3.82 1.01
N ASN A 270 12.84 -3.67 1.60
CA ASN A 270 11.91 -2.62 1.24
C ASN A 270 11.71 -1.70 2.44
N VAL A 271 12.01 -0.42 2.24
CA VAL A 271 11.75 0.66 3.19
C VAL A 271 10.76 1.63 2.57
N GLY A 272 9.63 1.82 3.24
CA GLY A 272 8.57 2.68 2.76
C GLY A 272 7.71 3.26 3.87
N ILE A 273 6.81 4.14 3.45
CA ILE A 273 5.77 4.72 4.28
C ILE A 273 4.39 4.47 3.67
N ALA A 274 3.44 4.14 4.54
CA ALA A 274 2.02 4.09 4.22
C ALA A 274 1.23 4.77 5.34
N ASP A 275 0.78 6.00 5.11
CA ASP A 275 -0.04 6.76 6.05
C ASP A 275 -1.10 7.60 5.31
N VAL A 276 -1.96 8.29 6.05
CA VAL A 276 -2.99 9.21 5.54
C VAL A 276 -2.74 10.61 6.10
N TYR A 277 -2.86 11.63 5.25
CA TYR A 277 -2.75 13.02 5.70
C TYR A 277 -3.83 13.35 6.73
N LYS A 278 -3.43 13.98 7.85
CA LYS A 278 -4.32 14.31 8.98
C LYS A 278 -5.53 15.17 8.55
N ASN A 279 -5.33 16.10 7.62
CA ASN A 279 -6.38 16.97 7.08
C ASN A 279 -7.27 16.28 6.02
N LYS A 280 -6.88 15.11 5.49
CA LYS A 280 -7.61 14.38 4.44
C LYS A 280 -8.08 12.99 4.87
N VAL A 281 -8.20 12.73 6.18
CA VAL A 281 -8.66 11.43 6.70
C VAL A 281 -10.04 10.99 6.17
N LYS A 282 -10.90 11.94 5.81
CA LYS A 282 -12.20 11.68 5.18
C LYS A 282 -12.09 11.13 3.74
N GLY A 283 -10.91 11.23 3.13
CA GLY A 283 -10.59 10.63 1.83
C GLY A 283 -10.38 9.11 1.87
N VAL A 284 -10.55 8.48 3.03
CA VAL A 284 -10.47 7.03 3.21
C VAL A 284 -11.73 6.53 3.91
N TYR A 285 -12.43 5.58 3.27
CA TYR A 285 -13.60 4.91 3.82
C TYR A 285 -13.35 3.41 3.85
N ALA A 286 -13.58 2.75 4.99
CA ALA A 286 -13.40 1.32 5.17
C ALA A 286 -14.70 0.66 5.68
N SER A 287 -15.14 -0.39 5.00
CA SER A 287 -16.18 -1.30 5.50
C SER A 287 -15.53 -2.60 5.94
N TYR A 288 -15.85 -3.06 7.16
CA TYR A 288 -15.28 -4.28 7.74
C TYR A 288 -16.38 -5.14 8.39
N LYS A 289 -16.17 -6.45 8.46
CA LYS A 289 -17.05 -7.38 9.19
C LYS A 289 -16.82 -7.25 10.68
N SER A 290 -17.83 -7.55 11.51
CA SER A 290 -17.63 -7.68 12.96
C SER A 290 -16.39 -8.54 13.25
N ALA A 291 -15.51 -8.07 14.12
CA ALA A 291 -14.43 -8.89 14.66
C ALA A 291 -15.10 -10.06 15.40
N GLY A 292 -14.80 -11.29 14.95
CA GLY A 292 -15.19 -12.52 15.65
C GLY A 292 -14.18 -12.86 16.73
#